data_AF-A0A953SI63-F1
#
_entry.id   AF-A0A953SI63-F1
#
_cell.length_a   1.000
_cell.length_b   1.000
_cell.length_c   1.000
_cell.angle_alpha   90.00
_cell.angle_beta   90.00
_cell.angle_gamma   90.00
#
_symmetry.space_group_name_H-M   'P 1'
#
loop_
_entity.id
_entity.type
_entity.pdbx_description
1 polymer ?
#
loop_
_entity_poly.entity_id
_entity_poly.type
_entity_poly.pdbx_seq_one_letter_code
_entity_poly.pdbx_strand_id
1 'polypeptide(L)' 'MRELVWEIDLTDLERNADLYDPSTRTYRLALKQLPGWLSGMARGEAGGPEWVAIEAFFRTVGPDGSSVTLRDRFVLSGG' A
#
# COMPACT_ATOMS: atom_id res chain seq x y z
N MET A 1 7.52 -4.40 17.42
CA MET A 1 6.82 -3.83 16.26
C MET A 1 7.07 -4.78 15.09
N ARG A 2 6.03 -5.23 14.37
CA ARG A 2 6.19 -6.06 13.17
C ARG A 2 5.98 -5.17 11.96
N GLU A 3 6.97 -5.09 11.08
CA GLU A 3 6.94 -4.31 9.84
C GLU A 3 6.82 -5.28 8.66
N LEU A 4 5.96 -4.93 7.69
CA LEU A 4 5.82 -5.68 6.44
C LEU A 4 5.98 -4.68 5.29
N VAL A 5 6.80 -5.04 4.30
CA VAL A 5 7.15 -4.16 3.19
C VAL A 5 6.69 -4.81 1.88
N TRP A 6 5.99 -4.03 1.06
CA TRP A 6 5.67 -4.39 -0.32
C TRP A 6 6.43 -3.46 -1.26
N GLU A 7 7.26 -4.03 -2.12
CA GLU A 7 7.96 -3.28 -3.17
C GLU A 7 7.16 -3.38 -4.47
N ILE A 8 6.84 -2.23 -5.05
CA ILE A 8 6.06 -2.13 -6.28
C ILE A 8 6.86 -1.26 -7.23
N ASP A 9 7.27 -1.86 -8.34
CA ASP A 9 7.98 -1.18 -9.41
C ASP A 9 6.98 -0.62 -10.43
N LEU A 10 6.91 0.71 -10.52
CA LEU A 10 6.07 1.42 -11.49
C LEU A 10 6.87 1.90 -12.72
N THR A 11 8.14 1.52 -12.85
CA THR A 11 8.99 1.95 -13.98
C THR A 11 8.72 1.15 -15.25
N ASP A 12 8.21 -0.07 -15.12
CA ASP A 12 7.71 -0.87 -16.24
C ASP A 12 6.33 -0.35 -16.68
N LEU A 13 6.30 0.42 -17.77
CA LEU A 13 5.10 1.09 -18.27
C LEU A 13 3.97 0.12 -18.64
N GLU A 14 4.30 -1.09 -19.12
CA GLU A 14 3.30 -2.06 -19.54
C GLU A 14 2.57 -2.64 -18.32
N ARG A 15 3.34 -3.06 -17.31
CA ARG A 15 2.77 -3.53 -16.02
C ARG A 15 2.09 -2.42 -15.23
N ASN A 16 2.62 -1.21 -15.33
CA ASN A 16 2.09 -0.06 -14.64
C ASN A 16 0.71 0.34 -15.19
N ALA A 17 0.50 0.21 -16.50
CA ALA A 17 -0.78 0.51 -17.13
C ALA A 17 -1.93 -0.35 -16.57
N ASP A 18 -1.67 -1.62 -16.24
CA ASP A 18 -2.66 -2.52 -15.64
C ASP A 18 -3.12 -2.10 -14.23
N LEU A 19 -2.30 -1.32 -13.51
CA LEU A 19 -2.60 -0.83 -12.17
C LEU A 19 -3.34 0.51 -12.18
N TYR A 20 -3.33 1.21 -13.32
CA TYR A 20 -3.89 2.55 -13.45
C TYR A 20 -5.40 2.50 -13.66
N ASP A 21 -6.16 3.12 -12.77
CA ASP A 21 -7.59 3.35 -12.97
C ASP A 21 -7.82 4.69 -13.67
N PRO A 22 -8.27 4.71 -14.94
CA PRO A 22 -8.50 5.94 -15.68
C PRO A 22 -9.66 6.78 -15.14
N SER A 23 -10.61 6.17 -14.41
CA SER A 23 -11.79 6.86 -13.88
C SER A 23 -11.45 7.76 -12.69
N THR A 24 -10.55 7.30 -11.81
CA THR A 24 -10.09 8.04 -10.63
C THR A 24 -8.74 8.69 -10.83
N ARG A 25 -8.02 8.34 -11.91
CA ARG A 25 -6.63 8.75 -12.18
C ARG A 25 -5.68 8.37 -11.05
N THR A 26 -5.87 7.17 -10.49
CA THR A 26 -5.06 6.66 -9.39
C THR A 26 -4.54 5.26 -9.71
N TYR A 27 -3.40 4.91 -9.11
CA TYR A 27 -2.91 3.54 -9.13
C TYR A 27 -3.60 2.72 -8.03
N ARG A 28 -4.12 1.55 -8.39
CA ARG A 28 -4.76 0.60 -7.47
C ARG A 28 -3.80 -0.53 -7.15
N LEU A 29 -3.24 -0.51 -5.95
CA LEU A 29 -2.24 -1.46 -5.51
C LEU A 29 -2.88 -2.51 -4.59
N ALA A 30 -2.97 -3.75 -5.06
CA ALA A 30 -3.46 -4.86 -4.24
C ALA A 30 -2.33 -5.40 -3.36
N LEU A 31 -2.43 -5.20 -2.04
CA LEU A 31 -1.50 -5.78 -1.06
C LEU A 31 -1.73 -7.31 -1.01
N LYS A 32 -0.85 -8.07 -1.66
CA LYS A 32 -0.92 -9.54 -1.69
C LYS A 32 -0.21 -10.15 -0.49
N GLN A 33 -0.53 -11.42 -0.20
CA GLN A 33 0.11 -12.22 0.86
C GLN A 33 0.05 -11.54 2.23
N LEU A 34 -1.14 -11.08 2.61
CA LEU A 34 -1.34 -10.50 3.93
C LEU A 34 -0.96 -11.54 5.00
N PRO A 35 -0.17 -11.14 6.02
CA PRO A 35 0.20 -12.06 7.08
C PRO A 35 -1.05 -12.48 7.87
N GLY A 36 -1.05 -13.70 8.41
CA GLY A 36 -2.24 -14.31 9.01
C GLY A 36 -2.91 -13.46 10.09
N TRP A 37 -2.15 -12.67 10.85
CA TRP A 37 -2.69 -11.75 11.86
C TRP A 37 -3.52 -10.60 11.24
N LEU A 38 -3.16 -10.11 10.05
CA LEU A 38 -3.89 -9.07 9.34
C LEU A 38 -5.11 -9.67 8.62
N SER A 39 -4.98 -10.88 8.09
CA SER A 39 -6.12 -11.62 7.55
C SER A 39 -7.15 -11.96 8.64
N GLY A 40 -6.71 -12.33 9.84
CA GLY A 40 -7.58 -12.58 10.98
C GLY A 40 -8.32 -11.32 11.44
N MET A 41 -7.64 -10.17 11.46
CA MET A 41 -8.29 -8.87 11.71
C MET A 41 -9.39 -8.58 10.68
N ALA A 42 -9.13 -8.77 9.38
CA ALA A 42 -10.12 -8.56 8.33
C ALA A 42 -11.35 -9.50 8.43
N ARG A 43 -11.22 -10.61 9.16
CA ARG A 43 -12.29 -11.60 9.41
C ARG A 43 -12.95 -11.45 10.79
N GLY A 44 -12.49 -10.53 11.63
CA GLY A 44 -12.98 -10.37 13.00
C GLY A 44 -12.60 -11.52 13.94
N GLU A 45 -11.48 -12.20 13.70
CA GLU A 45 -11.02 -13.30 14.54
C GLU A 45 -10.53 -12.79 15.92
N ALA A 46 -10.91 -13.49 16.98
CA ALA A 46 -10.51 -13.14 18.35
C ALA A 46 -8.99 -13.24 18.53
N GLY A 47 -8.38 -12.22 19.14
CA GLY A 47 -6.93 -12.16 19.40
C GLY A 47 -6.11 -11.50 18.28
N GLY A 48 -6.74 -11.03 17.20
CA GLY A 48 -6.12 -10.13 16.23
C GLY A 48 -5.97 -8.69 16.75
N PRO A 49 -5.14 -7.85 16.10
CA PRO A 49 -5.06 -6.43 16.43
C PRO A 49 -6.38 -5.72 16.12
N GLU A 50 -6.82 -4.84 17.03
CA GLU A 50 -8.04 -4.02 16.85
C GLU A 50 -7.89 -2.96 15.75
N TRP A 51 -6.66 -2.53 15.49
CA TRP A 51 -6.35 -1.55 14.46
C TRP A 51 -4.98 -1.80 13.83
N VAL A 52 -4.82 -1.33 12.59
CA VAL A 52 -3.58 -1.40 11.82
C VAL A 52 -3.37 -0.07 11.10
N ALA A 53 -2.15 0.47 11.18
CA ALA A 53 -1.74 1.58 10.35
C ALA A 53 -0.99 1.05 9.12
N ILE A 54 -1.36 1.54 7.94
CA ILE A 54 -0.65 1.34 6.69
C ILE A 54 0.03 2.66 6.34
N GLU A 55 1.33 2.60 6.09
CA GLU A 55 2.10 3.75 5.59
C GLU A 55 2.54 3.46 4.16
N ALA A 56 2.18 4.35 3.24
CA ALA A 56 2.58 4.28 1.85
C ALA A 56 3.68 5.30 1.58
N PHE A 57 4.77 4.85 0.96
CA PHE A 57 5.87 5.70 0.52
C PHE A 57 6.02 5.58 -0.99
N PHE A 58 5.92 6.69 -1.71
CA PHE A 58 6.17 6.75 -3.13
C PHE A 58 7.39 7.63 -3.40
N ARG A 59 8.49 7.00 -3.83
CA ARG A 59 9.71 7.70 -4.23
C ARG A 59 9.68 7.95 -5.73
N THR A 60 9.84 9.20 -6.12
CA THR A 60 9.85 9.62 -7.52
C THR A 60 10.92 10.67 -7.77
N VAL A 61 11.21 10.95 -9.03
CA VAL A 61 12.14 12.00 -9.45
C VAL A 61 11.35 13.18 -9.98
N GLY A 62 11.60 14.37 -9.43
CA GLY A 62 11.00 15.62 -9.84
C GLY A 62 11.55 16.12 -11.19
N PRO A 63 10.94 17.16 -11.78
CA PRO A 63 11.34 17.71 -13.08
C PRO A 63 12.78 18.24 -13.13
N ASP A 64 13.34 18.59 -11.98
CA ASP A 64 14.71 19.07 -11.79
C ASP A 64 15.73 17.95 -11.51
N GLY A 65 15.30 16.69 -11.55
CA GLY A 65 16.12 15.54 -11.21
C GLY A 65 16.26 15.28 -9.72
N SER A 66 15.59 16.06 -8.85
CA SER A 66 15.60 15.83 -7.41
C SER A 66 14.74 14.62 -7.02
N SER A 67 15.19 13.84 -6.04
CA SER A 67 14.36 12.77 -5.48
C SER A 67 13.32 13.35 -4.52
N VAL A 68 12.06 13.03 -4.75
CA VAL A 68 10.93 13.38 -3.89
C VAL A 68 10.33 12.11 -3.30
N THR A 69 10.01 12.12 -1.99
CA THR A 69 9.24 11.04 -1.35
C THR A 69 7.89 11.59 -0.94
N LEU A 70 6.83 11.06 -1.54
CA LEU A 70 5.46 11.27 -1.07
C LEU A 70 5.15 10.22 0.00
N ARG A 71 4.50 10.63 1.08
CA ARG A 71 4.09 9.75 2.17
C ARG A 71 2.61 9.93 2.44
N ASP A 72 1.91 8.82 2.64
CA ASP A 72 0.53 8.82 3.11
C ASP A 72 0.35 7.77 4.22
N ARG A 73 -0.67 7.96 5.06
CA ARG A 73 -1.00 7.07 6.17
C ARG A 73 -2.49 6.81 6.25
N PHE A 74 -2.84 5.53 6.32
CA PHE A 74 -4.20 5.07 6.48
C PHE A 74 -4.34 4.19 7.73
N VAL A 75 -5.44 4.31 8.46
CA VAL A 75 -5.72 3.48 9.64
C VAL A 75 -6.95 2.63 9.38
N LEU A 76 -6.77 1.33 9.51
CA LEU A 76 -7.82 0.33 9.51
C LEU A 76 -8.19 0.00 10.95
N SER A 77 -9.47 -0.15 11.23
CA SER A 77 -10.01 -0.66 12.50
C SER A 77 -10.86 -1.90 12.22
N GLY A 78 -10.71 -2.94 13.03
CA GLY A 78 -11.61 -4.09 13.04
C GLY A 78 -12.96 -3.67 13.60
N GLY A 79 -14.04 -4.00 12.91
CA GLY A 79 -15.41 -3.79 13.39
C GLY A 79 -15.84 -4.86 14.37
#